data_AF-A0A662K3D7-F1
#
_entry.id   AF-A0A662K3D7-F1
#
_cell.length_a   1.000
_cell.length_b   1.000
_cell.length_c   1.000
_cell.angle_alpha   90.00
_cell.angle_beta   90.00
_cell.angle_gamma   90.00
#
_symmetry.space_group_name_H-M   'P 1'
#
loop_
_entity.id
_entity.type
_entity.pdbx_description
1 polymer ?
#
loop_
_entity_poly.entity_id
_entity_poly.type
_entity_poly.pdbx_seq_one_letter_code
_entity_poly.pdbx_strand_id
1 'polypeptide(L)' 'MYQKCRLQKNTNTNINGYYEIKNIYPGTYTLKAEKNDYKTFNKNIRLKEGETFWENITLSPQTITTILKGLSLIKPQKNP' A
#
# COMPACT_ATOMS: atom_id res chain seq x y z
N MET A 1 -28.51 -19.55 -7.26
CA MET A 1 -27.71 -19.08 -6.11
C MET A 1 -26.41 -18.50 -6.62
N TYR A 2 -26.24 -17.18 -6.69
CA TYR A 2 -24.97 -16.59 -7.13
C TYR A 2 -24.07 -16.39 -5.91
N GLN A 3 -23.06 -17.25 -5.76
CA GLN A 3 -21.98 -16.98 -4.83
C GLN A 3 -21.30 -15.70 -5.28
N LYS A 4 -21.24 -14.71 -4.38
CA LYS A 4 -20.46 -13.49 -4.55
C LYS A 4 -18.99 -13.89 -4.70
N CYS A 5 -18.54 -14.09 -5.95
CA CYS A 5 -17.14 -14.36 -6.27
C CYS A 5 -16.31 -13.26 -5.63
N ARG A 6 -15.51 -13.62 -4.62
CA ARG A 6 -14.72 -12.68 -3.85
C ARG A 6 -13.52 -12.27 -4.72
N LEU A 7 -13.73 -11.27 -5.58
CA LEU A 7 -12.74 -10.74 -6.54
C LEU A 7 -11.56 -10.02 -5.88
N GLN A 8 -11.48 -10.04 -4.55
CA GLN A 8 -10.42 -9.42 -3.78
C GLN A 8 -9.87 -10.43 -2.78
N LYS A 9 -8.60 -10.78 -2.93
CA LYS A 9 -7.81 -11.47 -1.92
C LYS A 9 -6.72 -10.54 -1.42
N ASN A 10 -6.49 -10.57 -0.11
CA ASN A 10 -5.39 -9.89 0.54
C ASN A 10 -4.48 -10.90 1.23
N THR A 11 -3.23 -10.52 1.42
CA THR A 11 -2.24 -11.26 2.18
C THR A 11 -1.26 -10.26 2.80
N ASN A 12 -0.54 -10.68 3.83
CA ASN A 12 0.58 -9.92 4.38
C ASN A 12 1.88 -10.61 3.99
N THR A 13 2.94 -9.84 3.83
CA THR A 13 4.28 -10.39 3.66
C THR A 13 4.80 -10.98 4.96
N ASN A 14 5.68 -11.98 4.87
CA ASN A 14 6.41 -12.48 6.04
C ASN A 14 7.63 -11.58 6.36
N ILE A 15 8.43 -11.97 7.36
CA ILE A 15 9.61 -11.21 7.80
C ILE A 15 10.67 -11.00 6.70
N ASN A 16 10.70 -11.88 5.69
CA ASN A 16 11.62 -11.79 4.55
C ASN A 16 11.00 -11.05 3.35
N GLY A 17 9.78 -10.51 3.49
CA GLY A 17 9.06 -9.84 2.40
C GLY A 17 8.36 -10.76 1.42
N TYR A 18 8.37 -12.09 1.65
CA TYR A 18 7.71 -13.05 0.76
C TYR A 18 6.20 -13.02 0.95
N TYR A 19 5.47 -13.14 -0.17
CA TYR A 19 4.02 -13.28 -0.23
C TYR A 19 3.61 -14.26 -1.32
N GLU A 20 2.45 -14.88 -1.15
CA GLU A 20 1.84 -15.77 -2.14
C GLU A 20 0.32 -15.64 -2.06
N ILE A 21 -0.34 -15.57 -3.23
CA ILE A 21 -1.80 -15.54 -3.33
C ILE A 21 -2.23 -16.67 -4.26
N LYS A 22 -2.88 -17.70 -3.68
CA LYS A 22 -3.33 -18.90 -4.42
C LYS A 22 -4.81 -18.82 -4.81
N ASN A 23 -5.20 -19.68 -5.75
CA ASN A 23 -6.58 -19.93 -6.14
C ASN A 23 -7.30 -18.64 -6.56
N ILE A 24 -6.68 -17.88 -7.46
CA ILE A 24 -7.23 -16.68 -8.08
C ILE A 24 -7.89 -17.07 -9.39
N TYR A 25 -9.14 -16.64 -9.58
CA TYR A 25 -9.83 -16.86 -10.85
C TYR A 25 -9.22 -15.98 -11.96
N PRO A 26 -9.24 -16.43 -13.22
CA PRO A 26 -8.81 -15.63 -14.35
C PRO A 26 -9.55 -14.30 -14.41
N GLY A 27 -8.86 -13.23 -14.77
CA GLY A 27 -9.45 -11.88 -14.79
C GLY A 27 -8.42 -10.76 -14.75
N THR A 28 -8.92 -9.53 -14.79
CA THR A 28 -8.11 -8.32 -14.64
C THR A 28 -8.19 -7.84 -13.20
N TYR A 29 -7.04 -7.55 -12.60
CA TYR A 29 -6.92 -7.12 -11.22
C TYR A 29 -6.00 -5.91 -11.10
N THR A 30 -6.19 -5.13 -10.03
CA THR A 30 -5.21 -4.14 -9.59
C THR A 30 -4.44 -4.71 -8.41
N LEU A 31 -3.17 -5.04 -8.63
CA LEU A 31 -2.23 -5.42 -7.58
C LEU A 31 -1.87 -4.17 -6.78
N LYS A 32 -2.17 -4.19 -5.49
CA LYS A 32 -1.93 -3.09 -4.55
C LYS A 32 -1.06 -3.57 -3.40
N ALA A 33 -0.02 -2.80 -3.07
CA ALA A 33 0.79 -3.03 -1.87
C ALA A 33 0.95 -1.74 -1.08
N GLU A 34 0.81 -1.85 0.24
CA GLU A 34 0.80 -0.72 1.16
C GLU A 34 1.65 -1.01 2.38
N LYS A 35 2.30 0.04 2.87
CA LYS A 35 3.02 0.08 4.13
C LYS A 35 2.97 1.51 4.66
N ASN A 36 2.79 1.68 5.96
CA ASN A 36 2.81 2.99 6.59
C ASN A 36 4.11 3.73 6.26
N ASP A 37 4.00 5.02 5.95
CA ASP A 37 5.10 5.91 5.56
C ASP A 37 5.77 5.59 4.21
N TYR A 38 5.15 4.75 3.37
CA TYR A 38 5.58 4.45 2.01
C TYR A 38 4.50 4.80 1.00
N LYS A 39 4.93 5.13 -0.23
CA LYS A 39 4.01 5.34 -1.35
C LYS A 39 3.35 4.00 -1.72
N THR A 40 2.02 4.01 -1.87
CA THR A 40 1.25 2.85 -2.34
C THR A 40 1.69 2.44 -3.76
N PHE A 41 1.96 1.16 -3.96
CA PHE A 41 2.17 0.58 -5.28
C PHE A 41 0.84 0.13 -5.88
N ASN A 42 0.60 0.44 -7.15
CA ASN A 42 -0.55 -0.05 -7.92
C ASN A 42 -0.09 -0.53 -9.30
N LYS A 43 -0.51 -1.73 -9.70
CA LYS A 43 -0.25 -2.27 -11.04
C LYS A 43 -1.47 -3.03 -11.56
N ASN A 44 -1.90 -2.73 -12.78
CA ASN A 44 -2.94 -3.50 -13.44
C ASN A 44 -2.33 -4.75 -14.08
N ILE A 45 -2.92 -5.91 -13.78
CA ILE A 45 -2.50 -7.21 -14.28
C ILE A 45 -3.68 -7.97 -14.85
N ARG A 46 -3.42 -8.87 -15.79
CA ARG A 46 -4.41 -9.80 -16.34
C ARG A 46 -3.90 -11.21 -16.16
N LEU A 47 -4.66 -12.04 -15.44
CA LEU A 47 -4.34 -13.43 -15.16
C LEU A 47 -5.20 -14.34 -16.04
N LYS A 48 -4.56 -15.33 -16.66
CA LYS A 48 -5.20 -16.42 -17.40
C LYS A 48 -5.36 -17.64 -16.50
N GLU A 49 -6.16 -18.60 -16.97
CA GLU A 49 -6.36 -19.87 -16.27
C GLU A 49 -5.05 -20.66 -16.16
N GLY A 50 -4.76 -21.16 -14.96
CA GLY A 50 -3.52 -21.89 -14.66
C GLY A 50 -2.25 -21.03 -14.62
N GLU A 51 -2.34 -19.71 -14.84
CA GLU A 51 -1.18 -18.83 -14.87
C GLU A 51 -0.60 -18.60 -13.47
N THR A 52 0.73 -18.70 -13.36
CA THR A 52 1.48 -18.19 -12.21
C THR A 52 2.14 -16.88 -12.60
N PHE A 53 1.82 -15.81 -11.87
CA PHE A 53 2.36 -14.48 -12.11
C PHE A 53 3.34 -14.09 -11.00
N TRP A 54 4.56 -13.74 -11.40
CA TRP A 54 5.62 -13.31 -10.49
C TRP A 54 5.80 -11.80 -10.59
N GLU A 55 5.74 -11.11 -9.45
CA GLU A 55 6.03 -9.69 -9.35
C GLU A 55 6.88 -9.45 -8.11
N ASN A 56 7.97 -8.70 -8.25
CA ASN A 56 8.70 -8.16 -7.11
C ASN A 56 8.23 -6.73 -6.89
N ILE A 57 7.78 -6.42 -5.68
CA ILE A 57 7.30 -5.08 -5.32
C ILE A 57 8.34 -4.39 -4.47
N THR A 58 8.78 -3.21 -4.92
CA THR A 58 9.62 -2.29 -4.13
C THR A 58 8.82 -1.02 -3.84
N LEU A 59 8.70 -0.67 -2.56
CA LEU A 59 8.03 0.56 -2.14
C LEU A 59 9.07 1.65 -1.86
N SER A 60 8.78 2.88 -2.29
CA SER A 60 9.57 4.05 -1.93
C SER A 60 8.97 4.73 -0.69
N PRO A 61 9.80 5.22 0.25
CA PRO A 61 9.34 6.04 1.35
C PRO A 61 8.53 7.25 0.85
N GLN A 62 7.50 7.60 1.60
CA GLN A 62 6.77 8.84 1.40
C GLN A 62 7.55 9.97 2.10
N THR A 63 8.05 10.93 1.32
CA THR A 63 8.67 12.14 1.88
C THR A 63 7.58 13.00 2.50
N ILE A 64 7.46 12.96 3.82
CA ILE A 64 6.59 13.88 4.56
C ILE A 64 7.39 15.18 4.74
N THR A 65 7.18 16.15 3.86
CA THR A 65 7.74 17.49 4.05
C THR A 65 6.89 18.22 5.09
N THR A 66 7.17 18.00 6.37
CA THR A 66 6.54 18.78 7.44
C THR A 66 7.18 20.16 7.43
N ILE A 67 6.57 21.13 6.72
CA ILE A 67 6.92 22.53 6.93
C ILE A 67 6.52 22.87 8.37
N LEU A 68 7.50 23.26 9.16
CA LEU A 68 7.29 23.69 10.54
C LEU A 68 6.48 25.00 10.51
N LYS A 69 5.15 24.91 10.66
CA LYS A 69 4.26 26.06 10.80
C LYS A 69 4.09 26.36 12.29
N GLY A 70 4.40 27.60 12.69
CA GLY A 70 4.07 28.09 14.04
C GLY A 70 5.23 28.27 15.02
N LEU A 71 6.47 28.50 14.57
CA LEU A 71 7.49 29.07 15.46
C LEU A 71 7.02 30.47 15.90
N SER A 72 6.87 30.68 17.21
CA SER A 72 6.53 31.98 17.80
C SER A 72 7.46 32.26 18.97
N LEU A 73 8.15 33.41 18.94
CA LEU A 73 8.92 33.94 20.05
C LEU A 73 8.01 34.91 20.84
N ILE A 74 7.63 34.53 22.06
CA ILE A 74 6.77 35.33 22.92
C ILE A 74 7.67 36.26 23.75
N LYS A 75 7.45 37.58 23.70
CA LYS A 75 8.12 38.52 24.61
C LYS A 75 7.58 38.32 26.04
N PRO A 76 8.41 38.35 27.09
CA PRO A 76 7.90 38.37 28.46
C PRO A 76 7.06 39.63 28.65
N GLN A 77 5.76 39.44 28.91
CA GLN A 77 4.84 40.52 29.16
C GLN A 77 5.12 41.09 30.55
N LYS A 78 5.70 42.29 30.63
CA LYS A 78 5.81 43.01 31.90
C LYS A 78 4.43 43.59 32.20
N ASN A 79 3.69 42.91 33.07
CA ASN A 79 2.40 43.41 33.56
C ASN A 79 2.65 44.63 34.47
N PRO A 80 1.86 45.72 34.32
CA PRO A 80 1.91 46.86 35.22
C PRO A 80 1.38 46.51 36.62
#